data_AF-A0A419HG24-F1
#
_entry.id   AF-A0A419HG24-F1
#
_cell.length_a   1.000
_cell.length_b   1.000
_cell.length_c   1.000
_cell.angle_alpha   90.00
_cell.angle_beta   90.00
_cell.angle_gamma   90.00
#
_symmetry.space_group_name_H-M   'P 1'
#
loop_
_entity.id
_entity.type
_entity.pdbx_description
1 polymer ?
#
loop_
_entity_poly.entity_id
_entity_poly.type
_entity_poly.pdbx_seq_one_letter_code
_entity_poly.pdbx_strand_id
1 'polypeptide(L)'
;MIPSYPCLTDVLTDLRTRANSWPEAEQIFQDHVLGTVDLVDRMLDDIAACPASARRWITDRSRETSTHFAWCLVNVAEDPFEIWLHEHKPPEDRLPGYGLTVHNHRYDFCTIMLSGGYVHELYSATTHPMGNSIEHVQLKHRSLVGSGDVRHIDRNDFHRIVGVESSTMTAVLRSRPKSRFSMSFDLSSRVSRCHRTLEDRLQVLTDGRNAPAVKGT
;
A
#
# COMPACT_ATOMS: atom_id res chain seq x y z
N MET A 1 17.71 13.23 7.37
CA MET A 1 16.75 13.75 8.37
C MET A 1 15.38 13.26 7.96
N ILE A 2 14.66 12.59 8.85
CA ILE A 2 13.28 12.17 8.61
C ILE A 2 12.41 13.44 8.76
N PRO A 3 11.49 13.73 7.81
CA PRO A 3 10.56 14.83 7.98
C PRO A 3 9.78 14.69 9.29
N SER A 4 9.61 15.81 9.99
CA SER A 4 8.69 15.88 11.12
C SER A 4 7.41 16.53 10.64
N TYR A 5 6.29 15.84 10.79
CA TYR A 5 4.97 16.41 10.55
C TYR A 5 4.31 16.63 11.90
N PRO A 6 4.14 17.88 12.33
CA PRO A 6 3.37 18.20 13.53
C PRO A 6 2.06 17.42 13.61
N CYS A 7 1.29 17.35 12.52
CA CYS A 7 0.01 16.62 12.50
C CYS A 7 0.13 15.09 12.68
N LEU A 8 1.31 14.50 12.46
CA LEU A 8 1.54 13.07 12.67
C LEU A 8 2.37 12.78 13.93
N THR A 9 2.78 13.79 14.71
CA THR A 9 3.71 13.58 15.82
C THR A 9 3.10 12.70 16.92
N ASP A 10 1.84 12.95 17.28
CA ASP A 10 1.16 12.20 18.32
C ASP A 10 0.87 10.75 17.89
N VAL A 11 0.35 10.55 16.68
CA VAL A 11 0.12 9.20 16.14
C VAL A 11 1.42 8.41 16.02
N LEU A 12 2.53 9.03 15.62
CA LEU A 12 3.82 8.35 15.54
C LEU A 12 4.36 7.98 16.92
N THR A 13 4.19 8.86 17.90
CA THR A 13 4.58 8.59 19.28
C THR A 13 3.79 7.42 19.85
N ASP A 14 2.47 7.44 19.69
CA ASP A 14 1.60 6.35 20.14
C ASP A 14 1.89 5.04 19.42
N LEU A 15 2.04 5.05 18.09
CA LEU A 15 2.38 3.85 17.32
C LEU A 15 3.69 3.22 17.79
N ARG A 16 4.71 4.02 18.12
CA ARG A 16 6.03 3.51 18.56
C ARG A 16 6.05 3.03 20.00
N THR A 17 5.20 3.60 20.86
CA THR A 17 5.25 3.35 22.31
C THR A 17 4.15 2.43 22.82
N ARG A 18 3.03 2.33 22.10
CA ARG A 18 1.83 1.62 22.55
C ARG A 18 1.40 0.47 21.64
N ALA A 19 1.77 0.47 20.36
CA ALA A 19 1.39 -0.61 19.46
C ALA A 19 2.27 -1.85 19.67
N ASN A 20 1.75 -2.86 20.35
CA ASN A 20 2.43 -4.14 20.56
C ASN A 20 2.03 -5.20 19.52
N SER A 21 0.99 -4.92 18.74
CA SER A 21 0.50 -5.79 17.68
C SER A 21 0.00 -4.98 16.48
N TRP A 22 -0.16 -5.66 15.34
CA TRP A 22 -0.69 -5.02 14.13
C TRP A 22 -2.13 -4.48 14.31
N PRO A 23 -3.08 -5.23 14.91
CA PRO A 23 -4.41 -4.70 15.20
C PRO A 23 -4.40 -3.45 16.10
N GLU A 24 -3.50 -3.40 17.10
CA GLU A 24 -3.34 -2.22 17.95
C GLU A 24 -2.81 -1.02 17.15
N ALA A 25 -1.85 -1.25 16.25
CA ALA A 25 -1.32 -0.20 15.38
C ALA A 25 -2.42 0.37 14.47
N GLU A 26 -3.24 -0.49 13.87
CA GLU A 26 -4.38 -0.07 13.04
C GLU A 26 -5.39 0.75 13.85
N GLN A 27 -5.74 0.30 15.06
CA GLN A 27 -6.68 1.03 15.91
C GLN A 27 -6.14 2.39 16.32
N ILE A 28 -4.89 2.49 16.77
CA ILE A 28 -4.24 3.77 17.11
C ILE A 28 -4.28 4.71 15.91
N PHE A 29 -3.87 4.22 14.74
CA PHE A 29 -3.87 5.04 13.53
C PHE A 29 -5.28 5.51 13.15
N GLN A 30 -6.28 4.63 13.25
CA GLN A 30 -7.67 4.96 13.00
C GLN A 30 -8.18 6.03 13.94
N ASP A 31 -7.96 5.89 15.25
CA ASP A 31 -8.42 6.83 16.26
C ASP A 31 -7.85 8.23 16.00
N HIS A 32 -6.55 8.31 15.68
CA HIS A 32 -5.88 9.57 15.36
C HIS A 32 -6.40 10.21 14.07
N VAL A 33 -6.52 9.42 12.99
CA VAL A 33 -6.96 9.96 11.69
C VAL A 33 -8.42 10.40 11.73
N LEU A 34 -9.32 9.58 12.29
CA LEU A 34 -10.75 9.90 12.39
C LEU A 34 -11.04 10.98 13.44
N GLY A 35 -10.20 11.09 14.48
CA GLY A 35 -10.30 12.15 15.49
C GLY A 35 -9.74 13.49 15.03
N THR A 36 -9.00 13.54 13.92
CA THR A 36 -8.39 14.78 13.42
C THR A 36 -9.24 15.42 12.34
N VAL A 37 -9.83 16.56 12.66
CA VAL A 37 -10.54 17.40 11.70
C VAL A 37 -9.55 18.04 10.73
N ASP A 38 -9.90 18.02 9.44
CA ASP A 38 -9.12 18.60 8.33
C ASP A 38 -7.69 18.04 8.22
N LEU A 39 -7.51 16.73 8.49
CA LEU A 39 -6.19 16.09 8.44
C LEU A 39 -5.47 16.31 7.12
N VAL A 40 -6.18 16.23 5.97
CA VAL A 40 -5.58 16.47 4.65
C VAL A 40 -4.99 17.87 4.56
N ASP A 41 -5.76 18.89 4.90
CA ASP A 41 -5.31 20.28 4.82
C ASP A 41 -4.13 20.52 5.77
N ARG A 42 -4.20 19.99 7.00
CA ARG A 42 -3.07 20.05 7.96
C ARG A 42 -1.82 19.36 7.44
N MET A 43 -1.96 18.21 6.78
CA MET A 43 -0.84 17.50 6.19
C MET A 43 -0.23 18.29 5.02
N LEU A 44 -1.06 18.89 4.18
CA LEU A 44 -0.61 19.75 3.07
C LEU A 44 0.09 21.00 3.59
N ASP A 45 -0.44 21.64 4.63
CA ASP A 45 0.19 22.77 5.32
C ASP A 45 1.55 22.39 5.90
N ASP A 46 1.64 21.25 6.58
CA ASP A 46 2.90 20.71 7.13
C ASP A 46 3.93 20.44 6.02
N ILE A 47 3.50 19.82 4.90
CA ILE A 47 4.36 19.57 3.74
C ILE A 47 4.84 20.89 3.11
N ALA A 48 3.97 21.89 3.01
CA ALA A 48 4.29 23.20 2.46
C ALA A 48 5.29 23.95 3.35
N ALA A 49 5.14 23.85 4.68
CA ALA A 49 6.02 24.47 5.67
C ALA A 49 7.37 23.73 5.85
N CYS A 50 7.46 22.47 5.42
CA CYS A 50 8.67 21.67 5.56
C CYS A 50 9.87 22.24 4.77
N PRO A 51 11.10 22.18 5.32
CA PRO A 51 12.32 22.52 4.60
C PRO A 51 12.47 21.72 3.29
N ALA A 52 13.23 22.26 2.32
CA ALA A 52 13.47 21.60 1.04
C ALA A 52 14.05 20.17 1.17
N SER A 53 14.87 19.93 2.19
CA SER A 53 15.43 18.59 2.49
C SER A 53 14.36 17.58 2.89
N ALA A 54 13.34 17.99 3.65
CA ALA A 54 12.21 17.14 4.03
C ALA A 54 11.32 16.85 2.82
N ARG A 55 11.01 17.86 1.99
CA ARG A 55 10.27 17.65 0.73
C ARG A 55 11.01 16.69 -0.20
N ARG A 56 12.33 16.83 -0.34
CA ARG A 56 13.16 15.88 -1.10
C ARG A 56 13.11 14.47 -0.53
N TRP A 57 13.13 14.32 0.79
CA TRP A 57 13.01 13.00 1.43
C TRP A 57 11.70 12.30 1.06
N ILE A 58 10.59 13.04 1.00
CA ILE A 58 9.26 12.54 0.59
C ILE A 58 9.31 12.13 -0.88
N THR A 59 9.73 13.02 -1.77
CA THR A 59 9.73 12.75 -3.22
C THR A 59 10.62 11.57 -3.57
N ASP A 60 11.80 11.44 -2.94
CA ASP A 60 12.76 10.36 -3.20
C ASP A 60 12.22 8.96 -2.79
N ARG A 61 11.21 8.90 -1.91
CA ARG A 61 10.60 7.64 -1.41
C ARG A 61 9.18 7.41 -1.91
N SER A 62 8.57 8.44 -2.47
CA SER A 62 7.26 8.37 -3.08
C SER A 62 7.36 7.74 -4.46
N ARG A 63 6.23 7.29 -4.98
CA ARG A 63 6.18 6.73 -6.32
C ARG A 63 4.87 7.03 -7.00
N GLU A 64 4.94 7.26 -8.29
CA GLU A 64 3.78 7.28 -9.15
C GLU A 64 3.42 5.84 -9.58
N THR A 65 2.14 5.52 -9.57
CA THR A 65 1.60 4.28 -10.13
C THR A 65 0.65 4.60 -11.29
N SER A 66 0.11 3.58 -11.94
CA SER A 66 -0.86 3.78 -13.02
C SER A 66 -2.17 4.41 -12.56
N THR A 67 -2.52 4.34 -11.26
CA THR A 67 -3.82 4.78 -10.74
C THR A 67 -3.77 5.88 -9.69
N HIS A 68 -2.63 6.10 -9.04
CA HIS A 68 -2.46 7.07 -7.96
C HIS A 68 -0.99 7.44 -7.76
N PHE A 69 -0.76 8.59 -7.13
CA PHE A 69 0.51 8.92 -6.51
C PHE A 69 0.52 8.35 -5.08
N ALA A 70 1.57 7.61 -4.73
CA ALA A 70 1.78 7.05 -3.40
C ALA A 70 2.88 7.86 -2.71
N TRP A 71 2.46 8.78 -1.86
CA TRP A 71 3.32 9.69 -1.11
C TRP A 71 3.81 9.02 0.18
N CYS A 72 5.12 8.79 0.29
CA CYS A 72 5.73 8.19 1.48
C CYS A 72 5.93 9.26 2.55
N LEU A 73 5.19 9.17 3.65
CA LEU A 73 5.29 10.13 4.75
C LEU A 73 6.25 9.61 5.83
N VAL A 74 6.13 8.33 6.18
CA VAL A 74 6.96 7.69 7.19
C VAL A 74 7.38 6.31 6.72
N ASN A 75 8.70 6.10 6.65
CA ASN A 75 9.32 4.81 6.35
C ASN A 75 10.73 4.80 6.95
N VAL A 76 10.81 4.39 8.21
CA VAL A 76 12.03 4.35 9.03
C VAL A 76 12.28 2.91 9.40
N ALA A 77 13.44 2.34 9.07
CA ALA A 77 13.68 0.88 9.07
C ALA A 77 13.32 0.19 10.40
N GLU A 78 13.51 0.90 11.50
CA GLU A 78 13.26 0.43 12.87
C GLU A 78 11.76 0.37 13.22
N ASP A 79 10.92 1.16 12.54
CA ASP A 79 9.48 1.12 12.73
C ASP A 79 8.89 -0.15 12.08
N PRO A 80 7.97 -0.88 12.75
CA PRO A 80 7.31 -2.06 12.17
C PRO A 80 6.21 -1.69 11.15
N PHE A 81 6.04 -0.40 10.87
CA PHE A 81 5.02 0.15 10.00
C PHE A 81 5.56 1.23 9.06
N GLU A 82 4.73 1.62 8.10
CA GLU A 82 4.92 2.75 7.20
C GLU A 82 3.61 3.53 7.10
N ILE A 83 3.71 4.86 6.95
CA ILE A 83 2.56 5.74 6.71
C ILE A 83 2.68 6.37 5.33
N TRP A 84 1.61 6.26 4.56
CA TRP A 84 1.51 6.74 3.20
C TRP A 84 0.25 7.57 3.02
N LEU A 85 0.29 8.49 2.06
CA LEU A 85 -0.89 9.17 1.52
C LEU A 85 -1.05 8.76 0.07
N HIS A 86 -2.24 8.32 -0.30
CA HIS A 86 -2.59 8.02 -1.68
C HIS A 86 -3.44 9.14 -2.24
N GLU A 87 -3.01 9.66 -3.37
CA GLU A 87 -3.76 10.63 -4.17
C GLU A 87 -4.14 9.95 -5.48
N HIS A 88 -5.42 9.58 -5.63
CA HIS A 88 -5.88 8.94 -6.84
C HIS A 88 -5.94 9.95 -7.98
N LYS A 89 -5.33 9.57 -9.11
CA LYS A 89 -5.35 10.35 -10.34
C LYS A 89 -6.80 10.63 -10.78
N PRO A 90 -7.08 11.74 -11.48
CA PRO A 90 -8.38 11.92 -12.10
C PRO A 90 -8.62 10.83 -13.18
N PRO A 91 -9.89 10.48 -13.50
CA PRO A 91 -10.21 9.38 -14.42
C PRO A 91 -9.45 9.39 -15.75
N GLU A 92 -9.25 10.56 -16.33
CA GLU A 92 -8.55 10.81 -17.61
C GLU A 92 -7.06 10.45 -17.57
N ASP A 93 -6.42 10.50 -16.40
CA ASP A 93 -4.99 10.23 -16.23
C ASP A 93 -4.71 8.80 -15.75
N ARG A 94 -5.77 8.01 -15.49
CA ARG A 94 -5.63 6.64 -15.03
C ARG A 94 -5.33 5.71 -16.18
N LEU A 95 -4.21 5.02 -16.08
CA LEU A 95 -3.88 3.94 -17.00
C LEU A 95 -4.36 2.60 -16.45
N PRO A 96 -4.78 1.66 -17.33
CA PRO A 96 -4.96 0.27 -16.95
C PRO A 96 -3.73 -0.23 -16.18
N GLY A 97 -3.96 -0.93 -15.08
CA GLY A 97 -2.85 -1.45 -14.28
C GLY A 97 -3.27 -2.18 -13.03
N TYR A 98 -2.28 -2.48 -12.19
CA TYR A 98 -2.38 -3.41 -11.07
C TYR A 98 -3.58 -3.14 -10.15
N GLY A 99 -3.83 -1.88 -9.80
CA GLY A 99 -4.95 -1.49 -8.92
C GLY A 99 -6.34 -1.80 -9.48
N LEU A 100 -6.46 -1.96 -10.80
CA LEU A 100 -7.71 -2.30 -11.49
C LEU A 100 -7.83 -3.80 -11.79
N THR A 101 -6.89 -4.63 -11.34
CA THR A 101 -6.98 -6.09 -11.40
C THR A 101 -7.27 -6.65 -10.02
N VAL A 102 -7.77 -7.88 -9.93
CA VAL A 102 -7.90 -8.54 -8.62
C VAL A 102 -6.48 -8.84 -8.13
N HIS A 103 -6.11 -8.37 -6.95
CA HIS A 103 -4.74 -8.51 -6.46
C HIS A 103 -4.68 -8.59 -4.94
N ASN A 104 -3.58 -9.12 -4.43
CA ASN A 104 -3.25 -9.05 -3.01
C ASN A 104 -1.99 -8.20 -2.79
N HIS A 105 -1.51 -8.16 -1.55
CA HIS A 105 -0.38 -7.33 -1.14
C HIS A 105 0.70 -8.16 -0.46
N ARG A 106 1.89 -7.58 -0.32
CA ARG A 106 2.99 -8.22 0.42
C ARG A 106 2.96 -7.93 1.92
N TYR A 107 2.12 -6.99 2.32
CA TYR A 107 1.97 -6.45 3.67
C TYR A 107 0.49 -6.41 3.99
N ASP A 108 0.17 -6.41 5.28
CA ASP A 108 -1.14 -6.05 5.77
C ASP A 108 -1.23 -4.53 5.84
N PHE A 109 -2.40 -3.94 5.57
CA PHE A 109 -2.61 -2.51 5.64
C PHE A 109 -4.03 -2.11 6.03
N CYS A 110 -4.13 -0.94 6.65
CA CYS A 110 -5.36 -0.23 6.88
C CYS A 110 -5.38 1.03 6.01
N THR A 111 -6.52 1.29 5.35
CA THR A 111 -6.78 2.49 4.55
C THR A 111 -7.96 3.24 5.12
N ILE A 112 -7.81 4.54 5.29
CA ILE A 112 -8.86 5.45 5.73
C ILE A 112 -9.13 6.43 4.60
N MET A 113 -10.39 6.50 4.17
CA MET A 113 -10.81 7.41 3.12
C MET A 113 -10.89 8.84 3.67
N LEU A 114 -10.09 9.74 3.11
CA LEU A 114 -10.05 11.14 3.56
C LEU A 114 -11.00 12.03 2.74
N SER A 115 -11.07 11.77 1.43
CA SER A 115 -11.94 12.49 0.50
C SER A 115 -12.34 11.59 -0.67
N GLY A 116 -13.48 11.90 -1.29
CA GLY A 116 -14.01 11.13 -2.42
C GLY A 116 -14.45 9.72 -2.02
N GLY A 117 -14.31 8.79 -2.97
CA GLY A 117 -14.72 7.41 -2.77
C GLY A 117 -14.33 6.46 -3.89
N TYR A 118 -14.61 5.18 -3.68
CA TYR A 118 -14.56 4.14 -4.70
C TYR A 118 -15.45 2.95 -4.32
N VAL A 119 -15.67 2.04 -5.26
CA VAL A 119 -16.21 0.73 -4.96
C VAL A 119 -15.07 -0.25 -4.69
N HIS A 120 -15.14 -0.94 -3.56
CA HIS A 120 -14.19 -1.96 -3.15
C HIS A 120 -14.80 -3.34 -3.34
N GLU A 121 -14.06 -4.20 -4.05
CA GLU A 121 -14.46 -5.57 -4.34
C GLU A 121 -13.47 -6.53 -3.67
N LEU A 122 -13.97 -7.45 -2.84
CA LEU A 122 -13.21 -8.50 -2.16
C LEU A 122 -13.49 -9.85 -2.80
N TYR A 123 -12.47 -10.68 -2.92
CA TYR A 123 -12.51 -11.96 -3.62
C TYR A 123 -11.96 -13.11 -2.77
N SER A 124 -12.52 -14.31 -2.95
CA SER A 124 -11.75 -15.55 -2.74
C SER A 124 -10.87 -15.77 -3.96
N ALA A 125 -9.66 -16.28 -3.74
CA ALA A 125 -8.81 -16.79 -4.80
C ALA A 125 -8.40 -18.22 -4.50
N THR A 126 -8.46 -19.08 -5.51
CA THR A 126 -7.81 -20.39 -5.49
C THR A 126 -6.45 -20.23 -6.16
N THR A 127 -5.38 -20.53 -5.42
CA THR A 127 -4.02 -20.46 -5.92
C THR A 127 -3.53 -21.86 -6.32
N HIS A 128 -2.68 -21.92 -7.34
CA HIS A 128 -2.01 -23.15 -7.73
C HIS A 128 -1.20 -23.70 -6.53
N PRO A 129 -0.99 -25.02 -6.38
CA PRO A 129 -0.27 -25.60 -5.22
C PRO A 129 1.13 -25.04 -4.97
N MET A 130 1.81 -24.55 -6.02
CA MET A 130 3.10 -23.87 -5.89
C MET A 130 3.00 -22.45 -5.31
N GLY A 131 1.79 -21.93 -5.10
CA GLY A 131 1.47 -20.65 -4.47
C GLY A 131 1.82 -19.41 -5.31
N ASN A 132 2.19 -19.58 -6.57
CA ASN A 132 2.75 -18.52 -7.42
C ASN A 132 1.82 -18.06 -8.57
N SER A 133 0.61 -18.61 -8.65
CA SER A 133 -0.40 -18.19 -9.60
C SER A 133 -1.80 -18.38 -9.02
N ILE A 134 -2.73 -17.60 -9.55
CA ILE A 134 -4.16 -17.63 -9.24
C ILE A 134 -4.86 -18.36 -10.38
N GLU A 135 -5.62 -19.40 -10.05
CA GLU A 135 -6.36 -20.21 -11.03
C GLU A 135 -7.80 -19.70 -11.19
N HIS A 136 -8.40 -19.30 -10.07
CA HIS A 136 -9.78 -18.88 -10.00
C HIS A 136 -9.95 -17.77 -8.96
N VAL A 137 -10.87 -16.85 -9.24
CA VAL A 137 -11.31 -15.84 -8.29
C VAL A 137 -12.84 -15.78 -8.25
N GLN A 138 -13.40 -15.55 -7.07
CA GLN A 138 -14.84 -15.39 -6.89
C GLN A 138 -15.10 -14.15 -6.05
N LEU A 139 -15.95 -13.25 -6.54
CA LEU A 139 -16.37 -12.07 -5.80
C LEU A 139 -17.12 -12.50 -4.53
N LYS A 140 -16.64 -12.07 -3.37
CA LYS A 140 -17.27 -12.30 -2.06
C LYS A 140 -18.15 -11.13 -1.66
N HIS A 141 -17.62 -9.92 -1.81
CA HIS A 141 -18.24 -8.72 -1.30
C HIS A 141 -17.93 -7.52 -2.18
N ARG A 142 -18.87 -6.60 -2.28
CA ARG A 142 -18.77 -5.36 -3.01
C ARG A 142 -19.40 -4.26 -2.18
N SER A 143 -18.65 -3.22 -1.86
CA SER A 143 -19.12 -2.10 -1.05
C SER A 143 -18.68 -0.76 -1.62
N LEU A 144 -19.51 0.25 -1.43
CA LEU A 144 -19.09 1.64 -1.59
C LEU A 144 -18.19 2.02 -0.41
N VAL A 145 -17.16 2.81 -0.68
CA VAL A 145 -16.23 3.36 0.31
C VAL A 145 -16.22 4.86 0.10
N GLY A 146 -16.65 5.61 1.11
CA GLY A 146 -16.70 7.07 1.12
C GLY A 146 -15.86 7.64 2.26
N SER A 147 -15.80 8.97 2.35
CA SER A 147 -14.99 9.67 3.35
C SER A 147 -15.32 9.24 4.78
N GLY A 148 -14.29 9.00 5.60
CA GLY A 148 -14.39 8.44 6.95
C GLY A 148 -14.43 6.91 7.01
N ASP A 149 -14.66 6.21 5.89
CA ASP A 149 -14.64 4.75 5.88
C ASP A 149 -13.24 4.19 6.07
N VAL A 150 -13.18 3.08 6.79
CA VAL A 150 -11.95 2.32 7.06
C VAL A 150 -12.00 0.97 6.35
N ARG A 151 -10.88 0.56 5.77
CA ARG A 151 -10.69 -0.73 5.10
C ARG A 151 -9.41 -1.39 5.57
N HIS A 152 -9.54 -2.59 6.09
CA HIS A 152 -8.45 -3.47 6.48
C HIS A 152 -8.26 -4.52 5.39
N ILE A 153 -7.01 -4.78 5.02
CA ILE A 153 -6.65 -5.77 4.01
C ILE A 153 -5.45 -6.55 4.54
N ASP A 154 -5.64 -7.84 4.80
CA ASP A 154 -4.53 -8.75 5.05
C ASP A 154 -3.79 -9.03 3.74
N ARG A 155 -2.50 -9.33 3.80
CA ARG A 155 -1.70 -9.69 2.62
C ARG A 155 -2.31 -10.85 1.80
N ASN A 156 -3.12 -11.71 2.39
CA ASN A 156 -3.77 -12.83 1.72
C ASN A 156 -5.15 -12.47 1.12
N ASP A 157 -5.68 -11.30 1.44
CA ASP A 157 -6.93 -10.84 0.86
C ASP A 157 -6.73 -10.38 -0.58
N PHE A 158 -7.60 -10.88 -1.46
CA PHE A 158 -7.64 -10.45 -2.85
C PHE A 158 -8.71 -9.40 -3.03
N HIS A 159 -8.33 -8.26 -3.60
CA HIS A 159 -9.23 -7.15 -3.80
C HIS A 159 -9.00 -6.41 -5.10
N ARG A 160 -9.97 -5.57 -5.46
CA ARG A 160 -9.88 -4.61 -6.54
C ARG A 160 -10.64 -3.35 -6.12
N ILE A 161 -10.20 -2.20 -6.62
CA ILE A 161 -10.96 -0.95 -6.55
C ILE A 161 -11.48 -0.57 -7.93
N VAL A 162 -12.74 -0.12 -8.01
CA VAL A 162 -13.38 0.32 -9.25
C VAL A 162 -14.19 1.58 -9.02
N GLY A 163 -14.45 2.34 -10.09
CA GLY A 163 -15.26 3.55 -10.01
C GLY A 163 -14.70 4.58 -9.02
N VAL A 164 -13.38 4.74 -8.98
CA VAL A 164 -12.74 5.72 -8.09
C VAL A 164 -13.17 7.12 -8.52
N GLU A 165 -13.64 7.92 -7.57
CA GLU A 165 -14.05 9.31 -7.82
C GLU A 165 -12.84 10.20 -8.10
N SER A 166 -13.06 11.39 -8.62
CA SER A 166 -12.00 12.41 -8.72
C SER A 166 -11.64 12.91 -7.33
N SER A 167 -10.37 13.30 -7.14
CA SER A 167 -9.88 13.82 -5.85
C SER A 167 -10.01 12.83 -4.68
N THR A 168 -10.10 11.53 -4.98
CA THR A 168 -10.08 10.49 -3.95
C THR A 168 -8.71 10.45 -3.28
N MET A 169 -8.68 10.64 -1.97
CA MET A 169 -7.45 10.55 -1.17
C MET A 169 -7.62 9.59 -0.01
N THR A 170 -6.57 8.82 0.28
CA THR A 170 -6.58 7.91 1.43
C THR A 170 -5.30 8.00 2.26
N ALA A 171 -5.45 7.93 3.58
CA ALA A 171 -4.36 7.69 4.51
C ALA A 171 -4.16 6.18 4.64
N VAL A 172 -2.93 5.72 4.57
CA VAL A 172 -2.61 4.28 4.59
C VAL A 172 -1.54 4.00 5.62
N LEU A 173 -1.86 3.11 6.57
CA LEU A 173 -0.88 2.47 7.45
C LEU A 173 -0.57 1.08 6.90
N ARG A 174 0.70 0.76 6.72
CA ARG A 174 1.15 -0.56 6.22
C ARG A 174 2.10 -1.20 7.20
N SER A 175 2.01 -2.52 7.34
CA SER A 175 3.04 -3.30 8.01
C SER A 175 4.26 -3.48 7.11
N ARG A 176 5.37 -3.95 7.68
CA ARG A 176 6.48 -4.47 6.87
C ARG A 176 6.02 -5.64 5.99
N PRO A 177 6.68 -5.87 4.83
CA PRO A 177 6.39 -7.01 3.99
C PRO A 177 6.44 -8.33 4.78
N LYS A 178 5.32 -9.05 4.82
CA LYS A 178 5.14 -10.38 5.40
C LYS A 178 5.16 -11.47 4.33
N SER A 179 5.28 -11.11 3.06
CA SER A 179 5.40 -12.03 1.93
C SER A 179 6.38 -11.49 0.88
N ARG A 180 7.11 -12.40 0.21
CA ARG A 180 8.14 -12.05 -0.79
C ARG A 180 7.55 -11.57 -2.11
N PHE A 181 6.33 -11.98 -2.40
CA PHE A 181 5.63 -11.65 -3.64
C PHE A 181 4.17 -11.30 -3.36
N SER A 182 3.56 -10.57 -4.29
CA SER A 182 2.11 -10.46 -4.41
C SER A 182 1.67 -11.03 -5.76
N MET A 183 0.38 -11.16 -5.97
CA MET A 183 -0.21 -11.70 -7.18
C MET A 183 -1.34 -10.81 -7.67
N SER A 184 -1.53 -10.80 -8.99
CA SER A 184 -2.72 -10.24 -9.63
C SER A 184 -3.36 -11.24 -10.58
N PHE A 185 -4.65 -11.07 -10.79
CA PHE A 185 -5.46 -11.81 -11.75
C PHE A 185 -6.30 -10.82 -12.56
N ASP A 186 -6.10 -10.84 -13.87
CA ASP A 186 -6.94 -10.08 -14.80
C ASP A 186 -8.23 -10.86 -15.09
N LEU A 187 -9.38 -10.29 -14.74
CA LEU A 187 -10.67 -10.98 -14.92
C LEU A 187 -11.06 -11.18 -16.39
N SER A 188 -10.57 -10.32 -17.29
CA SER A 188 -10.93 -10.35 -18.71
C SER A 188 -10.09 -11.37 -19.47
N SER A 189 -8.77 -11.33 -19.29
CA SER A 189 -7.82 -12.20 -19.97
C SER A 189 -7.54 -13.49 -19.21
N ARG A 190 -8.00 -13.58 -17.95
CA ARG A 190 -7.71 -14.69 -17.01
C ARG A 190 -6.22 -14.94 -16.77
N VAL A 191 -5.40 -13.90 -16.96
CA VAL A 191 -3.96 -14.00 -16.78
C VAL A 191 -3.62 -13.72 -15.32
N SER A 192 -2.95 -14.69 -14.68
CA SER A 192 -2.31 -14.49 -13.38
C SER A 192 -0.87 -13.99 -13.54
N ARG A 193 -0.45 -13.11 -12.64
CA ARG A 193 0.93 -12.62 -12.55
C ARG A 193 1.41 -12.65 -11.12
N CYS A 194 2.67 -13.06 -10.92
CA CYS A 194 3.38 -13.00 -9.65
C CYS A 194 4.38 -11.83 -9.69
N HIS A 195 4.29 -10.95 -8.70
CA HIS A 195 5.07 -9.72 -8.62
C HIS A 195 6.09 -9.82 -7.49
N ARG A 196 7.36 -9.64 -7.82
CA ARG A 196 8.49 -9.72 -6.88
C ARG A 196 9.19 -8.38 -6.78
N THR A 197 9.96 -8.18 -5.72
CA THR A 197 10.79 -6.97 -5.61
C THR A 197 12.01 -7.04 -6.50
N LEU A 198 12.59 -5.87 -6.77
CA LEU A 198 13.85 -5.79 -7.49
C LEU A 198 14.99 -6.34 -6.64
N GLU A 199 14.95 -6.20 -5.33
CA GLU A 199 15.95 -6.78 -4.41
C GLU A 199 15.94 -8.31 -4.49
N ASP A 200 14.76 -8.94 -4.44
CA ASP A 200 14.62 -10.39 -4.63
C ASP A 200 15.10 -10.81 -6.03
N ARG A 201 14.81 -10.00 -7.06
CA ARG A 201 15.27 -10.29 -8.42
C ARG A 201 16.78 -10.14 -8.56
N LEU A 202 17.37 -9.12 -7.94
CA LEU A 202 18.79 -8.84 -7.93
C LEU A 202 19.54 -9.98 -7.26
N GLN A 203 19.07 -10.43 -6.09
CA GLN A 203 19.62 -11.58 -5.38
C GLN A 203 19.71 -12.82 -6.29
N VAL A 204 18.63 -13.15 -7.01
CA VAL A 204 18.62 -14.28 -7.96
C VAL A 204 19.64 -14.08 -9.10
N LEU A 205 19.78 -12.85 -9.60
CA LEU A 205 20.73 -12.54 -10.67
C LEU A 205 22.19 -12.59 -10.20
N THR A 206 22.46 -12.27 -8.94
CA THR A 206 23.82 -12.29 -8.36
C THR A 206 24.22 -13.66 -7.87
N ASP A 207 23.30 -14.43 -7.29
CA ASP A 207 23.59 -15.78 -6.77
C ASP A 207 23.94 -16.76 -7.89
N GLY A 208 23.27 -16.64 -9.04
CA GLY A 208 23.59 -17.43 -10.24
C GLY A 208 24.98 -17.17 -10.83
N ARG A 209 25.70 -16.11 -10.39
CA ARG A 209 27.09 -15.84 -10.80
C ARG A 209 28.13 -16.36 -9.82
N ASN A 210 27.75 -16.70 -8.60
CA ASN A 210 28.64 -17.19 -7.55
C ASN A 210 28.59 -18.72 -7.37
N ALA A 211 27.79 -19.43 -8.17
CA ALA A 211 27.83 -20.89 -8.21
C ALA A 211 29.18 -21.34 -8.81
N PRO A 212 29.99 -22.15 -8.10
CA PRO A 212 31.20 -22.70 -8.68
C PRO A 212 30.84 -23.50 -9.93
N ALA A 213 31.57 -23.28 -11.02
CA ALA A 213 31.41 -24.05 -12.24
C ALA A 213 31.48 -25.53 -11.89
N VAL A 214 30.35 -26.24 -12.02
CA VAL A 214 30.32 -27.69 -11.92
C VAL A 214 31.17 -28.19 -13.09
N LYS A 215 32.40 -28.59 -12.80
CA LYS A 215 33.23 -29.32 -13.76
C LYS A 215 32.54 -30.66 -13.99
N GLY A 216 31.96 -30.81 -15.18
CA GLY A 216 31.42 -32.09 -15.62
C GLY A 216 32.52 -33.14 -15.62
N THR A 217 32.23 -34.27 -14.98
CA THR A 217 32.92 -35.55 -15.14
C THR A 217 32.01 -36.49 -15.89
#